data_AF-A0A3D4EXJ9-F1
#
_entry.id   AF-A0A3D4EXJ9-F1
#
_cell.length_a   1.000
_cell.length_b   1.000
_cell.length_c   1.000
_cell.angle_alpha   90.00
_cell.angle_beta   90.00
_cell.angle_gamma   90.00
#
_symmetry.space_group_name_H-M   'P 1'
#
loop_
_entity.id
_entity.type
_entity.pdbx_description
1 polymer ?
#
loop_
_entity_poly.entity_id
_entity_poly.type
_entity_poly.pdbx_seq_one_letter_code
_entity_poly.pdbx_strand_id
1 'polypeptide(L)'
;MNSLAHFHLAQPTDGSRIGALLGDFVRGTPESLQTRFPPEVVDGIILHRAIDRFTDSHEIFLKSKKILSQPRQRFAGIIIDIYFDHFLAQFW
;
A
#
# COMPACT_ATOMS: atom_id res chain seq x y z
N MET A 1 5.33 2.08 -3.96
CA MET A 1 5.46 1.48 -2.62
C MET A 1 5.70 2.61 -1.67
N ASN A 2 4.62 3.00 -1.05
CA ASN A 2 4.57 3.92 0.05
C ASN A 2 4.45 3.08 1.31
N SER A 3 5.57 2.83 1.99
CA SER A 3 5.52 2.10 3.25
C SER A 3 4.84 2.92 4.36
N LEU A 4 4.88 4.25 4.28
CA LEU A 4 4.40 5.15 5.33
C LEU A 4 2.89 5.00 5.56
N ALA A 5 2.08 5.07 4.51
CA ALA A 5 0.63 4.89 4.58
C ALA A 5 0.25 3.50 5.07
N HIS A 6 0.94 2.45 4.62
CA HIS A 6 0.66 1.10 5.10
C HIS A 6 1.00 0.93 6.59
N PHE A 7 2.10 1.53 7.07
CA PHE A 7 2.42 1.54 8.49
C PHE A 7 1.45 2.41 9.29
N HIS A 8 1.03 3.55 8.76
CA HIS A 8 0.08 4.45 9.41
C HIS A 8 -1.30 3.80 9.56
N LEU A 9 -1.73 3.00 8.60
CA LEU A 9 -3.03 2.31 8.60
C LEU A 9 -2.97 0.89 9.21
N ALA A 10 -1.78 0.39 9.54
CA ALA A 10 -1.63 -0.90 10.21
C ALA A 10 -2.21 -0.86 11.63
N GLN A 11 -2.61 -2.03 12.14
CA GLN A 11 -2.98 -2.15 13.54
C GLN A 11 -1.75 -1.87 14.44
N PRO A 12 -1.94 -1.42 15.70
CA PRO A 12 -0.85 -1.08 16.61
C PRO A 12 -0.19 -2.35 17.21
N THR A 13 0.15 -3.31 16.36
CA THR A 13 0.78 -4.57 16.73
C THR A 13 1.94 -4.88 15.78
N ASP A 14 2.95 -5.59 16.30
CA ASP A 14 4.15 -5.90 15.52
C ASP A 14 3.83 -6.83 14.34
N GLY A 15 2.92 -7.79 14.53
CA GLY A 15 2.48 -8.68 13.46
C GLY A 15 1.82 -7.92 12.30
N SER A 16 0.95 -6.96 12.60
CA SER A 16 0.28 -6.17 11.56
C SER A 16 1.27 -5.29 10.80
N ARG A 17 2.23 -4.66 11.50
CA ARG A 17 3.29 -3.84 10.89
C ARG A 17 4.25 -4.67 10.03
N ILE A 18 4.62 -5.86 10.49
CA ILE A 18 5.41 -6.81 9.70
C ILE A 18 4.61 -7.23 8.45
N GLY A 19 3.31 -7.50 8.59
CA GLY A 19 2.46 -7.83 7.46
C GLY A 19 2.35 -6.70 6.43
N ALA A 20 2.20 -5.45 6.91
CA ALA A 20 2.21 -4.25 6.08
C ALA A 20 3.54 -4.10 5.32
N LEU A 21 4.68 -4.40 5.95
CA LEU A 21 5.97 -4.40 5.26
C LEU A 21 6.07 -5.50 4.18
N LEU A 22 5.51 -6.68 4.45
CA LEU A 22 5.64 -7.87 3.60
C LEU A 22 4.68 -7.89 2.40
N GLY A 23 3.68 -7.00 2.36
CA GLY A 23 2.59 -7.01 1.38
C GLY A 23 3.03 -7.11 -0.09
N ASP A 24 4.10 -6.42 -0.44
CA ASP A 24 4.68 -6.40 -1.80
C ASP A 24 5.68 -7.54 -2.08
N PHE A 25 6.27 -8.13 -1.05
CA PHE A 25 7.33 -9.12 -1.19
C PHE A 25 6.80 -10.56 -1.20
N VAL A 26 5.63 -10.77 -0.63
CA VAL A 26 5.06 -12.10 -0.44
C VAL A 26 3.85 -12.27 -1.37
N ARG A 27 3.78 -13.40 -2.07
CA ARG A 27 2.63 -13.80 -2.90
C ARG A 27 1.92 -15.02 -2.31
N GLY A 28 0.64 -15.16 -2.63
CA GLY A 28 -0.20 -16.27 -2.15
C GLY A 28 -1.61 -15.82 -1.78
N THR A 29 -2.52 -16.79 -1.64
CA THR A 29 -3.86 -16.56 -1.08
C THR A 29 -3.78 -16.51 0.45
N PRO A 30 -4.78 -15.97 1.16
CA PRO A 30 -4.79 -15.98 2.62
C PRO A 30 -4.50 -17.38 3.19
N GLU A 31 -5.11 -18.42 2.62
CA GLU A 31 -4.97 -19.80 3.05
C GLU A 31 -3.53 -20.30 2.87
N SER A 32 -2.90 -19.99 1.74
CA SER A 32 -1.51 -20.40 1.52
C SER A 32 -0.53 -19.66 2.43
N LEU A 33 -0.83 -18.41 2.78
CA LEU A 33 0.00 -17.61 3.68
C LEU A 33 -0.10 -18.05 5.14
N GLN A 34 -1.27 -18.51 5.59
CA GLN A 34 -1.45 -19.04 6.96
C GLN A 34 -0.59 -20.27 7.26
N THR A 35 -0.16 -21.01 6.23
CA THR A 35 0.80 -22.12 6.41
C THR A 35 2.24 -21.67 6.67
N ARG A 36 2.54 -20.38 6.44
CA ARG A 36 3.91 -19.82 6.47
C ARG A 36 4.09 -18.72 7.49
N PHE A 37 3.02 -18.03 7.86
CA PHE A 37 3.07 -16.85 8.72
C PHE A 37 1.99 -16.92 9.82
N PRO A 38 2.23 -16.29 10.98
CA PRO A 38 1.20 -16.10 11.99
C PRO A 38 -0.04 -15.36 11.42
N PRO A 39 -1.25 -15.63 11.93
CA PRO A 39 -2.49 -15.04 11.41
C PRO A 39 -2.44 -13.50 11.30
N GLU A 40 -1.91 -12.82 12.32
CA GLU A 40 -1.82 -11.36 12.35
C GLU A 40 -0.90 -10.78 11.25
N VAL A 41 0.17 -11.50 10.90
CA VAL A 41 1.04 -11.11 9.77
C VAL A 41 0.31 -11.32 8.45
N VAL A 42 -0.44 -12.42 8.32
CA VAL A 42 -1.28 -12.65 7.14
C VAL A 42 -2.31 -11.54 6.99
N ASP A 43 -3.00 -11.18 8.06
CA ASP A 43 -3.99 -10.10 8.07
C ASP A 43 -3.36 -8.76 7.65
N GLY A 44 -2.15 -8.45 8.13
CA GLY A 44 -1.39 -7.28 7.69
C GLY A 44 -1.05 -7.32 6.19
N ILE A 45 -0.62 -8.47 5.64
CA ILE A 45 -0.36 -8.64 4.21
C ILE A 45 -1.65 -8.44 3.38
N ILE A 46 -2.77 -8.97 3.86
CA ILE A 46 -4.06 -8.82 3.18
C ILE A 46 -4.55 -7.37 3.24
N LEU A 47 -4.40 -6.71 4.39
CA LEU A 47 -4.73 -5.30 4.55
C LEU A 47 -3.90 -4.41 3.62
N HIS A 48 -2.59 -4.62 3.53
CA HIS A 48 -1.72 -3.93 2.58
C HIS A 48 -2.28 -3.99 1.16
N ARG A 49 -2.56 -5.20 0.67
CA ARG A 49 -3.08 -5.42 -0.69
C ARG A 49 -4.48 -4.83 -0.90
N ALA A 50 -5.29 -4.79 0.16
CA ALA A 50 -6.60 -4.16 0.13
C ALA A 50 -6.48 -2.63 -0.01
N ILE A 51 -5.54 -2.01 0.72
CA ILE A 51 -5.21 -0.59 0.62
C ILE A 51 -4.74 -0.28 -0.81
N ASP A 52 -3.77 -1.02 -1.33
CA ASP A 52 -3.26 -0.82 -2.71
C ASP A 52 -4.38 -0.92 -3.75
N ARG A 53 -5.21 -1.97 -3.66
CA ARG A 53 -6.33 -2.13 -4.59
C ARG A 53 -7.29 -0.95 -4.50
N PHE A 54 -7.60 -0.50 -3.29
CA PHE A 54 -8.49 0.62 -3.08
C PHE A 54 -7.90 1.90 -3.68
N THR A 55 -6.65 2.23 -3.38
CA THR A 55 -6.00 3.47 -3.85
C THR A 55 -5.78 3.47 -5.35
N ASP A 56 -5.28 2.37 -5.92
CA ASP A 56 -4.96 2.28 -7.36
C ASP A 56 -6.21 2.33 -8.25
N SER A 57 -7.34 1.86 -7.73
CA SER A 57 -8.64 1.89 -8.43
C SER A 57 -9.46 3.15 -8.12
N HIS A 58 -9.06 3.95 -7.13
CA HIS A 58 -9.82 5.12 -6.72
C HIS A 58 -9.83 6.20 -7.81
N GLU A 59 -11.00 6.80 -8.06
CA GLU A 59 -11.19 7.78 -9.13
C GLU A 59 -10.22 8.97 -9.01
N ILE A 60 -9.97 9.44 -7.78
CA ILE A 60 -9.03 10.55 -7.52
C ILE A 60 -7.61 10.17 -7.96
N PHE A 61 -7.13 8.98 -7.63
CA PHE A 61 -5.79 8.53 -8.05
C PHE A 61 -5.70 8.43 -9.58
N LEU A 62 -6.73 7.87 -10.22
CA LEU A 62 -6.81 7.77 -11.67
C LEU A 62 -6.84 9.14 -12.36
N LYS A 63 -7.56 10.12 -11.79
CA LYS A 63 -7.59 11.51 -12.27
C LYS A 63 -6.23 12.17 -12.09
N SER A 64 -5.58 12.01 -10.95
CA SER A 64 -4.24 12.55 -10.68
C SER A 64 -3.21 12.04 -11.69
N LYS A 65 -3.26 10.77 -12.10
CA LYS A 65 -2.37 10.23 -13.15
C LYS A 65 -2.50 10.97 -14.49
N LYS A 66 -3.69 11.46 -14.82
CA LYS A 66 -3.96 12.20 -16.08
C LYS A 66 -3.45 13.64 -16.06
N ILE A 67 -3.22 14.22 -14.88
CA ILE A 67 -2.66 15.58 -14.74
C ILE A 67 -1.19 15.61 -15.19
N LEU A 68 -0.48 14.50 -15.02
CA LEU A 68 0.93 14.40 -15.40
C LEU A 68 1.10 14.36 -16.92
N SER A 69 2.12 15.06 -17.41
CA SER A 69 2.42 15.13 -18.85
C SER A 69 2.74 13.75 -19.43
N GLN A 70 2.49 13.57 -20.74
CA GLN A 70 2.71 12.29 -21.44
C GLN A 70 4.09 11.64 -21.15
N PRO A 71 5.23 12.36 -21.21
CA PRO A 71 6.53 11.76 -20.91
C PRO A 71 6.65 11.17 -19.49
N ARG A 72 5.83 11.66 -18.54
CA ARG A 72 5.86 11.25 -17.13
C ARG A 72 4.82 10.19 -16.77
N GLN A 73 3.93 9.80 -17.70
CA GLN A 73 2.85 8.87 -17.41
C GLN A 73 3.33 7.49 -16.95
N ARG A 74 4.48 7.01 -17.46
CA ARG A 74 5.11 5.76 -17.02
C ARG A 74 5.42 5.74 -15.52
N PHE A 75 5.72 6.90 -14.94
CA PHE A 75 6.08 7.06 -13.53
C PHE A 75 4.96 7.73 -12.72
N ALA A 76 3.79 7.91 -13.31
CA ALA A 76 2.71 8.68 -12.69
C ALA A 76 2.29 8.12 -11.34
N GLY A 77 2.17 6.79 -11.22
CA GLY A 77 1.87 6.13 -9.95
C GLY A 77 2.91 6.48 -8.87
N ILE A 78 4.20 6.29 -9.16
CA ILE A 78 5.30 6.56 -8.23
C ILE A 78 5.32 8.04 -7.79
N ILE A 79 5.16 8.96 -8.74
CA ILE A 79 5.14 10.40 -8.43
C ILE A 79 3.98 10.71 -7.48
N ILE A 80 2.77 10.24 -7.79
CA ILE A 80 1.59 10.50 -6.97
C ILE A 80 1.73 9.87 -5.59
N ASP A 81 2.31 8.67 -5.51
CA ASP A 81 2.60 7.96 -4.26
C ASP A 81 3.47 8.82 -3.32
N ILE A 82 4.58 9.37 -3.85
CA ILE A 82 5.47 10.28 -3.12
C ILE A 82 4.74 11.56 -2.69
N TYR A 83 3.89 12.13 -3.55
CA TYR A 83 3.11 13.31 -3.20
C TYR A 83 2.12 13.04 -2.07
N PHE A 84 1.38 11.94 -2.15
CA PHE A 84 0.44 11.55 -1.10
C PHE A 84 1.17 11.28 0.22
N ASP A 85 2.35 10.68 0.17
CA ASP A 85 3.21 10.50 1.33
C ASP A 85 3.67 11.79 1.97
N HIS A 86 4.06 12.75 1.14
CA HIS A 86 4.46 14.06 1.63
C HIS A 86 3.31 14.72 2.41
N PHE A 87 2.09 14.69 1.87
CA PHE A 87 0.92 15.22 2.56
C PHE A 87 0.60 14.41 3.82
N LEU A 88 0.68 13.07 3.76
CA LEU A 88 0.44 12.23 4.92
C LEU A 88 1.39 12.59 6.07
N ALA A 89 2.70 12.67 5.79
CA ALA A 89 3.72 12.97 6.79
C ALA A 89 3.63 14.39 7.38
N GLN A 90 3.07 15.35 6.64
CA GLN A 90 2.95 16.74 7.09
C GLN A 90 1.69 17.03 7.89
N PHE A 91 0.59 16.34 7.58
CA PHE A 91 -0.75 16.72 8.07
C PHE A 91 -1.41 15.69 8.99
N TRP A 92 -0.74 14.57 9.28
CA TRP A 92 -1.20 13.52 10.21
C TRP A 92 -0.07 13.04 11.10
#